data_AF-A0A7S3XU58-F1
#
_entry.id   AF-A0A7S3XU58-F1
#
_cell.length_a   1.000
_cell.length_b   1.000
_cell.length_c   1.000
_cell.angle_alpha   90.00
_cell.angle_beta   90.00
_cell.angle_gamma   90.00
#
_symmetry.space_group_name_H-M   'P 1'
#
loop_
_entity.id
_entity.type
_entity.pdbx_description
1 polymer ?
#
loop_
_entity_poly.entity_id
_entity_poly.type
_entity_poly.pdbx_seq_one_letter_code
_entity_poly.pdbx_strand_id
1 'polypeptide(L)'
;MAGELTRGHGDGALLVRCHRRTCSSPRRRRRRSNGIKYCTQFTDDVFNSLLAVNFVYEALRSLWGNFRAAAAAGADQTSAFFSLNLALAYYALSRRVTAFRGTRYLSEQLRGVAADLGPVAAIFALSALAHASPIPVATLRVPEGGRAVLAGGRALLVPLGAVPGPWRLRAAAPALLLTTLFYLDMNITVRTVNAPRHRLRKPVAYHQDLGALAVITLGLSLCGLPWMCAATVQSLAHVRSMAEFEEGGGEVIARCRETRLTGLAVHGGIAASLLLLPVIAQIPMPVISGIFLFLGRRIMTGNGFLGRLKSVWAEKAKLPEDHPVRAAGRGAALRYTAVQAACLGGLWALKMNPATALYFPSVIGVLMGIRIWILPHLFSEEELKALDSSVGEG
;
A
#
# COMPACT_ATOMS: atom_id res chain seq x y z
N MET A 1 46.72 -41.02 58.75
CA MET A 1 45.99 -40.02 59.55
C MET A 1 44.93 -39.39 58.65
N ALA A 2 43.69 -39.37 59.16
CA ALA A 2 42.41 -38.84 58.65
C ALA A 2 42.45 -37.82 57.49
N GLY A 3 41.46 -37.71 56.58
CA GLY A 3 40.06 -38.13 56.57
C GLY A 3 39.20 -37.02 55.93
N GLU A 4 38.24 -37.41 55.06
CA GLU A 4 36.94 -36.80 54.71
C GLU A 4 36.82 -35.30 54.29
N LEU A 5 36.33 -34.95 53.09
CA LEU A 5 34.90 -34.86 52.64
C LEU A 5 34.05 -33.81 53.39
N THR A 6 33.62 -32.73 52.72
CA THR A 6 32.19 -32.38 52.45
C THR A 6 31.98 -31.03 51.70
N ARG A 7 31.31 -31.14 50.53
CA ARG A 7 30.29 -30.29 49.85
C ARG A 7 30.19 -28.76 50.03
N GLY A 8 30.00 -28.07 48.88
CA GLY A 8 29.21 -26.84 48.76
C GLY A 8 29.11 -26.27 47.34
N HIS A 9 27.91 -26.29 46.75
CA HIS A 9 27.50 -25.77 45.43
C HIS A 9 27.81 -24.27 45.15
N GLY A 10 27.91 -23.88 43.87
CA GLY A 10 27.66 -22.48 43.47
C GLY A 10 28.04 -22.12 42.03
N ASP A 11 27.07 -22.20 41.11
CA ASP A 11 27.11 -21.69 39.75
C ASP A 11 27.52 -20.20 39.65
N GLY A 12 28.44 -19.89 38.73
CA GLY A 12 28.86 -18.52 38.39
C GLY A 12 28.50 -18.15 36.95
N ALA A 13 27.20 -18.07 36.64
CA ALA A 13 26.72 -17.52 35.37
C ALA A 13 26.83 -15.99 35.37
N LEU A 14 27.66 -15.47 34.46
CA LEU A 14 27.92 -14.05 34.23
C LEU A 14 26.66 -13.37 33.64
N LEU A 15 25.81 -12.81 34.51
CA LEU A 15 24.62 -12.04 34.16
C LEU A 15 24.99 -10.59 33.79
N VAL A 16 25.02 -10.29 32.48
CA VAL A 16 25.02 -8.92 31.95
C VAL A 16 23.64 -8.29 32.23
N ARG A 17 23.59 -7.47 33.27
CA ARG A 17 22.41 -6.74 33.75
C ARG A 17 22.08 -5.59 32.78
N CYS A 18 21.29 -5.85 31.74
CA CYS A 18 20.76 -4.78 30.89
C CYS A 18 19.55 -4.11 31.59
N HIS A 19 19.69 -2.82 31.85
CA HIS A 19 18.81 -2.00 32.66
C HIS A 19 17.46 -1.77 31.95
N ARG A 20 16.47 -2.64 32.18
CA ARG A 20 15.05 -2.35 31.90
C ARG A 20 14.54 -1.26 32.85
N ARG A 21 14.60 0.00 32.42
CA ARG A 21 13.84 1.10 33.05
C ARG A 21 13.34 2.09 31.98
N THR A 22 12.17 1.79 31.44
CA THR A 22 11.08 2.78 31.23
C THR A 22 9.78 1.99 31.04
N CYS A 23 9.20 1.60 32.16
CA CYS A 23 7.84 1.08 32.24
C CYS A 23 6.89 2.25 31.96
N SER A 24 6.43 2.41 30.72
CA SER A 24 5.38 3.38 30.40
C SER A 24 4.05 2.86 30.95
N SER A 25 3.49 3.59 31.91
CA SER A 25 2.24 3.26 32.62
C SER A 25 1.08 2.79 31.70
N PRO A 26 0.26 1.82 32.16
CA PRO A 26 -0.86 1.27 31.37
C PRO A 26 -2.05 2.23 31.18
N ARG A 27 -2.09 3.38 31.88
CA ARG A 27 -3.24 4.29 31.86
C ARG A 27 -3.39 5.13 30.59
N ARG A 28 -2.35 5.32 29.77
CA ARG A 28 -2.44 6.11 28.52
C ARG A 28 -2.83 5.33 27.26
N ARG A 29 -2.97 4.00 27.32
CA ARG A 29 -3.40 3.16 26.17
C ARG A 29 -4.92 3.21 25.90
N ARG A 30 -5.73 3.84 26.77
CA ARG A 30 -7.20 3.67 26.80
C ARG A 30 -8.03 4.52 25.83
N ARG A 31 -7.45 5.48 25.09
CA ARG A 31 -8.20 6.28 24.10
C ARG A 31 -7.66 6.07 22.69
N ARG A 32 -7.61 4.83 22.23
CA ARG A 32 -7.66 4.53 20.79
C ARG A 32 -9.12 4.68 20.36
N SER A 33 -9.40 5.23 19.19
CA SER A 33 -10.72 5.10 18.58
C SER A 33 -11.13 3.62 18.64
N ASN A 34 -12.26 3.32 19.28
CA ASN A 34 -12.67 1.95 19.60
C ASN A 34 -12.84 1.09 18.33
N GLY A 35 -13.10 1.70 17.17
CA GLY A 35 -13.25 1.00 15.89
C GLY A 35 -11.95 0.40 15.34
N ILE A 36 -10.79 0.94 15.69
CA ILE A 36 -9.49 0.54 15.11
C ILE A 36 -9.05 -0.84 15.61
N LYS A 37 -9.52 -1.25 16.80
CA LYS A 37 -9.25 -2.58 17.36
C LYS A 37 -9.72 -3.72 16.47
N TYR A 38 -10.73 -3.45 15.64
CA TYR A 38 -11.36 -4.45 14.78
C TYR A 38 -10.72 -4.55 13.40
N CYS A 39 -9.85 -3.62 13.08
CA CYS A 39 -9.18 -3.56 11.81
C CYS A 39 -7.87 -4.33 11.98
N THR A 40 -7.77 -5.51 11.35
CA THR A 40 -6.66 -6.46 11.57
C THR A 40 -5.92 -6.82 10.29
N GLN A 41 -4.87 -7.63 10.41
CA GLN A 41 -4.06 -8.04 9.27
C GLN A 41 -4.90 -8.73 8.19
N PHE A 42 -5.97 -9.42 8.59
CA PHE A 42 -6.97 -9.93 7.66
C PHE A 42 -7.48 -8.87 6.67
N THR A 43 -7.97 -7.74 7.18
CA THR A 43 -8.53 -6.66 6.34
C THR A 43 -7.45 -6.00 5.49
N ASP A 44 -6.25 -5.79 6.05
CA ASP A 44 -5.13 -5.19 5.32
C ASP A 44 -4.65 -6.08 4.17
N ASP A 45 -4.53 -7.38 4.39
CA ASP A 45 -4.09 -8.34 3.38
C ASP A 45 -5.11 -8.42 2.22
N VAL A 46 -6.42 -8.45 2.53
CA VAL A 46 -7.48 -8.47 1.50
C VAL A 46 -7.50 -7.15 0.72
N PHE A 47 -7.41 -6.00 1.40
CA PHE A 47 -7.41 -4.69 0.75
C PHE A 47 -6.17 -4.49 -0.14
N ASN A 48 -4.98 -4.81 0.35
CA ASN A 48 -3.75 -4.74 -0.44
C ASN A 48 -3.79 -5.72 -1.62
N SER A 49 -4.44 -6.88 -1.48
CA SER A 49 -4.63 -7.81 -2.60
C SER A 49 -5.53 -7.22 -3.67
N LEU A 50 -6.63 -6.58 -3.26
CA LEU A 50 -7.54 -5.91 -4.18
C LEU A 50 -6.84 -4.78 -4.95
N LEU A 51 -6.06 -3.95 -4.27
CA LEU A 51 -5.26 -2.89 -4.91
C LEU A 51 -4.26 -3.48 -5.92
N ALA A 52 -3.55 -4.55 -5.55
CA ALA A 52 -2.60 -5.19 -6.43
C ALA A 52 -3.26 -5.78 -7.69
N VAL A 53 -4.37 -6.50 -7.52
CA VAL A 53 -5.15 -7.05 -8.63
C VAL A 53 -5.68 -5.92 -9.50
N ASN A 54 -6.09 -4.79 -8.91
CA ASN A 54 -6.54 -3.63 -9.67
C ASN A 54 -5.44 -3.08 -10.59
N PHE A 55 -4.24 -2.84 -10.07
CA PHE A 55 -3.13 -2.33 -10.89
C PHE A 55 -2.79 -3.28 -12.04
N VAL A 56 -2.74 -4.60 -11.77
CA VAL A 56 -2.49 -5.59 -12.83
C VAL A 56 -3.61 -5.60 -13.86
N TYR A 57 -4.88 -5.56 -13.43
CA TYR A 57 -6.02 -5.53 -14.34
C TYR A 57 -6.06 -4.27 -15.20
N GLU A 58 -5.84 -3.08 -14.63
CA GLU A 58 -5.81 -1.83 -15.38
C GLU A 58 -4.68 -1.82 -16.41
N ALA A 59 -3.50 -2.33 -16.04
CA ALA A 59 -2.39 -2.47 -16.99
C ALA A 59 -2.73 -3.42 -18.14
N LEU A 60 -3.27 -4.60 -17.84
CA LEU A 60 -3.64 -5.58 -18.86
C LEU A 60 -4.79 -5.08 -19.75
N ARG A 61 -5.79 -4.42 -19.16
CA ARG A 61 -6.90 -3.81 -19.90
C ARG A 61 -6.42 -2.70 -20.83
N SER A 62 -5.48 -1.86 -20.38
CA SER A 62 -4.86 -0.83 -21.22
C SER A 62 -4.09 -1.43 -22.39
N LEU A 63 -3.22 -2.41 -22.13
CA LEU A 63 -2.44 -3.08 -23.17
C LEU A 63 -3.35 -3.81 -24.18
N TRP A 64 -4.36 -4.52 -23.70
CA TRP A 64 -5.36 -5.18 -24.54
C TRP A 64 -6.19 -4.18 -25.36
N GLY A 65 -6.48 -3.01 -24.79
CA GLY A 65 -7.13 -1.91 -25.49
C GLY A 65 -6.35 -1.46 -26.73
N ASN A 66 -5.01 -1.42 -26.65
CA ASN A 66 -4.17 -1.08 -27.80
C ASN A 66 -4.25 -2.12 -28.92
N PHE A 67 -4.28 -3.42 -28.59
CA PHE A 67 -4.47 -4.49 -29.58
C PHE A 67 -5.85 -4.42 -30.24
N ARG A 68 -6.92 -4.15 -29.47
CA ARG A 68 -8.26 -3.96 -30.02
C ARG A 68 -8.37 -2.73 -30.92
N ALA A 69 -7.74 -1.62 -30.53
CA ALA A 69 -7.73 -0.41 -31.34
C ALA A 69 -6.98 -0.62 -32.66
N ALA A 70 -5.83 -1.30 -32.63
CA ALA A 70 -5.09 -1.65 -33.85
C ALA A 70 -5.90 -2.58 -34.77
N ALA A 71 -6.55 -3.61 -34.20
CA ALA A 71 -7.41 -4.53 -34.94
C ALA A 71 -8.62 -3.83 -35.58
N ALA A 72 -9.26 -2.89 -34.87
CA ALA A 72 -10.40 -2.13 -35.37
C ALA A 72 -10.02 -1.14 -36.49
N ALA A 73 -8.80 -0.61 -36.47
CA ALA A 73 -8.29 0.31 -37.49
C ALA A 73 -7.81 -0.40 -38.77
N GLY A 74 -7.78 -1.73 -38.81
CA GLY A 74 -7.22 -2.49 -39.94
C GLY A 74 -5.72 -2.24 -40.18
N ALA A 75 -5.03 -1.67 -39.19
CA ALA A 75 -3.63 -1.28 -39.29
C ALA A 75 -2.69 -2.39 -38.80
N ASP A 76 -1.42 -2.30 -39.19
CA ASP A 76 -0.38 -3.20 -38.71
C ASP A 76 -0.32 -3.23 -37.17
N GLN A 77 -0.24 -4.43 -36.60
CA GLN A 77 -0.18 -4.64 -35.15
C GLN A 77 1.14 -4.18 -34.51
N THR A 78 2.05 -3.62 -35.29
CA THR A 78 3.38 -3.14 -34.89
C THR A 78 3.31 -2.17 -33.71
N SER A 79 2.36 -1.22 -33.70
CA SER A 79 2.19 -0.25 -32.60
C SER A 79 1.76 -0.92 -31.29
N ALA A 80 0.91 -1.94 -31.37
CA ALA A 80 0.45 -2.71 -30.22
C ALA A 80 1.57 -3.59 -29.64
N PHE A 81 2.35 -4.25 -30.50
CA PHE A 81 3.52 -5.02 -30.07
C PHE A 81 4.62 -4.12 -29.49
N PHE A 82 4.87 -2.95 -30.09
CA PHE A 82 5.83 -1.99 -29.55
C PHE A 82 5.40 -1.48 -28.17
N SER A 83 4.11 -1.16 -28.01
CA SER A 83 3.53 -0.80 -26.72
C SER A 83 3.70 -1.90 -25.66
N LEU A 84 3.43 -3.16 -26.03
CA LEU A 84 3.63 -4.31 -25.15
C LEU A 84 5.10 -4.47 -24.75
N ASN A 85 6.02 -4.38 -25.71
CA ASN A 85 7.46 -4.46 -25.45
C ASN A 85 7.92 -3.34 -24.51
N LEU A 86 7.45 -2.10 -24.71
CA LEU A 86 7.79 -0.97 -23.87
C LEU A 86 7.32 -1.16 -22.42
N ALA A 87 6.09 -1.66 -22.23
CA ALA A 87 5.54 -1.96 -20.91
C ALA A 87 6.30 -3.09 -20.20
N LEU A 88 6.61 -4.17 -20.92
CA LEU A 88 7.37 -5.30 -20.39
C LEU A 88 8.83 -4.93 -20.11
N ALA A 89 9.43 -4.09 -20.96
CA ALA A 89 10.78 -3.55 -20.76
C ALA A 89 10.83 -2.70 -19.48
N TYR A 90 9.86 -1.81 -19.26
CA TYR A 90 9.77 -1.03 -18.02
C TYR A 90 9.68 -1.95 -16.79
N TYR A 91 8.76 -2.93 -16.84
CA TYR A 91 8.55 -3.87 -15.75
C TYR A 91 9.82 -4.69 -15.44
N ALA A 92 10.48 -5.22 -16.48
CA ALA A 92 11.69 -6.02 -16.33
C ALA A 92 12.88 -5.19 -15.82
N LEU A 93 13.07 -3.99 -16.38
CA LEU A 93 14.14 -3.06 -15.99
C LEU A 93 13.95 -2.62 -14.53
N SER A 94 12.77 -2.12 -14.17
CA SER A 94 12.47 -1.68 -12.81
C SER A 94 12.62 -2.81 -11.78
N ARG A 95 12.24 -4.04 -12.15
CA ARG A 95 12.45 -5.23 -11.30
C ARG A 95 13.94 -5.52 -11.10
N ARG A 96 14.74 -5.49 -12.17
CA ARG A 96 16.20 -5.73 -12.09
C ARG A 96 16.90 -4.65 -11.29
N VAL A 97 16.59 -3.38 -11.53
CA VAL A 97 17.22 -2.26 -10.82
C VAL A 97 16.82 -2.23 -9.34
N THR A 98 15.57 -2.56 -9.01
CA THR A 98 15.19 -2.69 -7.59
C THR A 98 15.86 -3.90 -6.93
N ALA A 99 15.95 -5.03 -7.63
CA ALA A 99 16.64 -6.23 -7.14
C ALA A 99 18.15 -6.03 -6.99
N PHE A 100 18.72 -5.05 -7.68
CA PHE A 100 20.12 -4.66 -7.53
C PHE A 100 20.46 -4.32 -6.08
N ARG A 101 19.47 -3.86 -5.28
CA ARG A 101 19.60 -3.63 -3.83
C ARG A 101 20.12 -4.83 -3.05
N GLY A 102 19.84 -6.06 -3.47
CA GLY A 102 20.27 -7.27 -2.77
C GLY A 102 21.59 -7.86 -3.30
N THR A 103 22.19 -7.25 -4.33
CA THR A 103 23.38 -7.81 -4.98
C THR A 103 24.65 -7.49 -4.20
N ARG A 104 25.70 -8.30 -4.41
CA ARG A 104 27.01 -8.15 -3.76
C ARG A 104 27.93 -7.12 -4.44
N TYR A 105 27.46 -6.49 -5.52
CA TYR A 105 28.26 -5.57 -6.33
C TYR A 105 28.00 -4.11 -5.89
N LEU A 106 29.04 -3.26 -5.99
CA LEU A 106 29.06 -1.84 -5.58
C LEU A 106 28.92 -1.59 -4.07
N SER A 107 29.14 -0.33 -3.66
CA SER A 107 28.92 0.11 -2.28
C SER A 107 27.42 0.18 -1.94
N GLU A 108 27.10 0.04 -0.66
CA GLU A 108 25.72 0.05 -0.17
C GLU A 108 24.98 1.35 -0.54
N GLN A 109 25.66 2.49 -0.45
CA GLN A 109 25.10 3.81 -0.80
C GLN A 109 24.72 3.89 -2.28
N LEU A 110 25.63 3.51 -3.18
CA LEU A 110 25.37 3.54 -4.63
C LEU A 110 24.25 2.58 -5.00
N ARG A 111 24.25 1.39 -4.41
CA ARG A 111 23.22 0.37 -4.60
C ARG A 111 21.85 0.84 -4.08
N GLY A 112 21.82 1.55 -2.96
CA GLY A 112 20.62 2.19 -2.42
C GLY A 112 20.04 3.22 -3.37
N VAL A 113 20.86 4.20 -3.79
CA VAL A 113 20.47 5.28 -4.72
C VAL A 113 20.01 4.72 -6.06
N ALA A 114 20.74 3.75 -6.63
CA ALA A 114 20.36 3.12 -7.89
C ALA A 114 19.02 2.40 -7.79
N ALA A 115 18.76 1.68 -6.68
CA ALA A 115 17.49 0.99 -6.49
C ALA A 115 16.29 1.95 -6.26
N ASP A 116 16.53 3.09 -5.61
CA ASP A 116 15.47 4.08 -5.33
C ASP A 116 15.15 4.96 -6.55
N LEU A 117 16.17 5.46 -7.25
CA LEU A 117 15.98 6.32 -8.45
C LEU A 117 15.81 5.51 -9.74
N GLY A 118 16.15 4.22 -9.72
CA GLY A 118 16.12 3.33 -10.86
C GLY A 118 14.79 3.27 -11.61
N PRO A 119 13.66 3.00 -10.94
CA PRO A 119 12.35 3.01 -11.58
C PRO A 119 12.03 4.34 -12.26
N VAL A 120 12.41 5.48 -11.65
CA VAL A 120 12.21 6.82 -12.23
C VAL A 120 13.10 7.02 -13.47
N ALA A 121 14.38 6.66 -13.39
CA ALA A 121 15.30 6.70 -14.53
C ALA A 121 14.82 5.82 -15.69
N ALA A 122 14.22 4.66 -15.40
CA ALA A 122 13.62 3.78 -16.40
C ALA A 122 12.44 4.44 -17.13
N ILE A 123 11.64 5.28 -16.46
CA ILE A 123 10.57 6.06 -17.13
C ILE A 123 11.19 6.96 -18.20
N PHE A 124 12.20 7.75 -17.82
CA PHE A 124 12.85 8.69 -18.75
C PHE A 124 13.55 7.98 -19.91
N ALA A 125 14.31 6.91 -19.63
CA ALA A 125 15.02 6.16 -20.65
C ALA A 125 14.08 5.53 -21.69
N LEU A 126 12.98 4.90 -21.23
CA LEU A 126 12.01 4.28 -22.13
C LEU A 126 11.11 5.29 -22.83
N SER A 127 10.84 6.44 -22.20
CA SER A 127 10.15 7.55 -22.87
C SER A 127 11.02 8.11 -24.00
N ALA A 128 12.31 8.33 -23.77
CA ALA A 128 13.25 8.77 -24.81
C ALA A 128 13.35 7.75 -25.96
N LEU A 129 13.42 6.45 -25.64
CA LEU A 129 13.41 5.39 -26.65
C LEU A 129 12.14 5.40 -27.50
N ALA A 130 10.97 5.62 -26.88
CA ALA A 130 9.70 5.70 -27.59
C ALA A 130 9.65 6.90 -28.55
N HIS A 131 10.20 8.05 -28.15
CA HIS A 131 10.25 9.26 -28.99
C HIS A 131 11.28 9.15 -30.13
N ALA A 132 12.37 8.40 -29.91
CA ALA A 132 13.36 8.13 -30.94
C ALA A 132 12.85 7.12 -31.99
N SER A 133 11.85 6.31 -31.65
CA SER A 133 11.26 5.33 -32.57
C SER A 133 10.24 5.97 -33.51
N PRO A 134 10.16 5.54 -34.78
CA PRO A 134 9.18 6.06 -35.74
C PRO A 134 7.74 5.54 -35.50
N ILE A 135 7.53 4.72 -34.46
CA ILE A 135 6.26 4.04 -34.21
C ILE A 135 5.36 4.95 -33.36
N PRO A 136 4.14 5.30 -33.82
CA PRO A 136 3.25 6.17 -33.05
C PRO A 136 2.76 5.46 -31.79
N VAL A 137 2.95 6.10 -30.63
CA VAL A 137 2.47 5.63 -29.33
C VAL A 137 1.66 6.73 -28.67
N ALA A 138 0.54 6.36 -28.06
CA ALA A 138 -0.28 7.30 -27.28
C ALA A 138 0.52 7.81 -26.07
N THR A 139 0.67 9.13 -25.97
CA THR A 139 1.30 9.81 -24.83
C THR A 139 0.25 10.26 -23.81
N LEU A 140 0.73 10.64 -22.63
CA LEU A 140 -0.12 11.10 -21.54
C LEU A 140 -0.86 12.40 -21.94
N ARG A 141 -2.20 12.38 -21.82
CA ARG A 141 -3.03 13.55 -22.10
C ARG A 141 -2.92 14.57 -20.96
N VAL A 142 -2.36 15.73 -21.28
CA VAL A 142 -2.22 16.87 -20.36
C VAL A 142 -3.00 18.06 -20.96
N PRO A 143 -3.65 18.91 -20.14
CA PRO A 143 -4.36 20.08 -20.66
C PRO A 143 -3.47 20.96 -21.54
N GLU A 144 -4.00 21.37 -22.69
CA GLU A 144 -3.27 22.17 -23.67
C GLU A 144 -2.87 23.54 -23.09
N GLY A 145 -1.62 23.95 -23.32
CA GLY A 145 -1.09 25.25 -22.90
C GLY A 145 -0.34 25.28 -21.57
N GLY A 146 -0.17 24.15 -20.87
CA GLY A 146 0.66 24.08 -19.65
C GLY A 146 0.16 24.95 -18.49
N ARG A 147 -1.07 25.47 -18.57
CA ARG A 147 -1.70 26.31 -17.55
C ARG A 147 -2.64 25.45 -16.71
N ALA A 148 -2.48 25.51 -15.39
CA ALA A 148 -3.42 24.91 -14.45
C ALA A 148 -4.72 25.74 -14.44
N VAL A 149 -5.62 25.47 -15.37
CA VAL A 149 -6.95 26.10 -15.43
C VAL A 149 -7.97 25.16 -14.80
N LEU A 150 -8.88 25.72 -14.01
CA LEU A 150 -10.00 24.95 -13.46
C LEU A 150 -10.90 24.48 -14.60
N ALA A 151 -11.40 23.24 -14.50
CA ALA A 151 -12.28 22.66 -15.51
C ALA A 151 -13.46 23.60 -15.81
N GLY A 152 -13.68 23.91 -17.09
CA GLY A 152 -14.76 24.78 -17.54
C GLY A 152 -14.60 26.27 -17.21
N GLY A 153 -13.40 26.73 -16.83
CA GLY A 153 -13.14 28.17 -16.56
C GLY A 153 -13.86 28.71 -15.32
N ARG A 154 -14.33 27.83 -14.44
CA ARG A 154 -15.08 28.21 -13.24
C ARG A 154 -14.24 28.99 -12.23
N ALA A 155 -14.90 29.77 -11.39
CA ALA A 155 -14.27 30.46 -10.27
C ALA A 155 -13.71 29.48 -9.20
N LEU A 156 -12.73 30.00 -8.44
CA LEU A 156 -12.23 29.50 -7.15
C LEU A 156 -13.32 28.80 -6.32
N LEU A 157 -14.19 29.64 -5.79
CA LEU A 157 -15.20 29.25 -4.84
C LEU A 157 -16.44 28.74 -5.56
N VAL A 158 -16.95 27.60 -5.08
CA VAL A 158 -18.19 27.03 -5.59
C VAL A 158 -19.37 27.85 -5.06
N PRO A 159 -20.30 28.30 -5.94
CA PRO A 159 -21.50 28.99 -5.50
C PRO A 159 -22.44 28.01 -4.76
N LEU A 160 -22.41 28.04 -3.42
CA LEU A 160 -23.20 27.14 -2.56
C LEU A 160 -24.72 27.33 -2.72
N GLY A 161 -25.14 28.49 -3.20
CA GLY A 161 -26.55 28.84 -3.44
C GLY A 161 -27.10 28.45 -4.81
N ALA A 162 -26.28 27.92 -5.72
CA ALA A 162 -26.72 27.63 -7.10
C ALA A 162 -27.72 26.46 -7.21
N VAL A 163 -27.82 25.63 -6.15
CA VAL A 163 -28.63 24.40 -6.16
C VAL A 163 -29.85 24.54 -5.23
N PRO A 164 -31.06 24.11 -5.66
CA PRO A 164 -32.27 24.16 -4.84
C PRO A 164 -32.10 23.47 -3.47
N GLY A 165 -32.74 24.02 -2.44
CA GLY A 165 -32.72 23.51 -1.05
C GLY A 165 -32.87 21.98 -0.86
N PRO A 166 -33.83 21.29 -1.50
CA PRO A 166 -34.03 19.85 -1.27
C PRO A 166 -32.86 19.00 -1.76
N TRP A 167 -32.18 19.40 -2.84
CA TRP A 167 -31.01 18.68 -3.33
C TRP A 167 -29.81 18.81 -2.40
N ARG A 168 -29.67 19.95 -1.72
CA ARG A 168 -28.64 20.16 -0.68
C ARG A 168 -28.84 19.23 0.51
N LEU A 169 -30.08 19.03 0.95
CA LEU A 169 -30.37 18.10 2.04
C LEU A 169 -30.14 16.63 1.63
N ARG A 170 -30.54 16.26 0.41
CA ARG A 170 -30.32 14.89 -0.12
C ARG A 170 -28.84 14.55 -0.28
N ALA A 171 -27.96 15.55 -0.47
CA ALA A 171 -26.51 15.35 -0.51
C ALA A 171 -25.93 14.83 0.82
N ALA A 172 -26.66 14.91 1.94
CA ALA A 172 -26.24 14.33 3.22
C ALA A 172 -26.07 12.81 3.15
N ALA A 173 -26.90 12.09 2.36
CA ALA A 173 -26.82 10.64 2.24
C ALA A 173 -25.48 10.15 1.64
N PRO A 174 -25.04 10.62 0.45
CA PRO A 174 -23.71 10.27 -0.06
C PRO A 174 -22.57 10.84 0.81
N ALA A 175 -22.77 11.98 1.47
CA ALA A 175 -21.78 12.54 2.39
C ALA A 175 -21.53 11.64 3.61
N LEU A 176 -22.57 10.99 4.16
CA LEU A 176 -22.43 10.02 5.25
C LEU A 176 -21.63 8.78 4.83
N LEU A 177 -21.91 8.25 3.64
CA LEU A 177 -21.16 7.13 3.06
C LEU A 177 -19.68 7.50 2.83
N LEU A 178 -19.43 8.69 2.31
CA LEU A 178 -18.08 9.20 2.08
C LEU A 178 -17.34 9.48 3.40
N THR A 179 -18.01 10.01 4.41
CA THR A 179 -17.42 10.22 5.73
C THR A 179 -16.98 8.89 6.33
N THR A 180 -17.78 7.84 6.13
CA THR A 180 -17.41 6.47 6.53
C THR A 180 -16.19 5.98 5.74
N LEU A 181 -16.10 6.27 4.43
CA LEU A 181 -14.90 5.95 3.63
C LEU A 181 -13.65 6.57 4.24
N PHE A 182 -13.66 7.89 4.41
CA PHE A 182 -12.49 8.65 4.85
C PHE A 182 -12.07 8.26 6.25
N TYR A 183 -13.04 7.97 7.12
CA TYR A 183 -12.77 7.40 8.41
C TYR A 183 -12.06 6.04 8.30
N LEU A 184 -12.56 5.11 7.49
CA LEU A 184 -11.95 3.78 7.34
C LEU A 184 -10.56 3.85 6.70
N ASP A 185 -10.41 4.54 5.56
CA ASP A 185 -9.15 4.66 4.83
C ASP A 185 -8.05 5.31 5.68
N MET A 186 -8.37 6.40 6.38
CA MET A 186 -7.41 7.08 7.26
C MET A 186 -6.98 6.16 8.39
N ASN A 187 -7.93 5.50 9.07
CA ASN A 187 -7.60 4.63 10.20
C ASN A 187 -6.83 3.37 9.79
N ILE A 188 -7.16 2.76 8.64
CA ILE A 188 -6.38 1.64 8.07
C ILE A 188 -4.97 2.12 7.76
N THR A 189 -4.83 3.23 7.02
CA THR A 189 -3.53 3.77 6.64
C THR A 189 -2.65 4.05 7.85
N VAL A 190 -3.17 4.80 8.83
CA VAL A 190 -2.44 5.14 10.05
C VAL A 190 -2.06 3.87 10.82
N ARG A 191 -2.94 2.87 10.90
CA ARG A 191 -2.63 1.60 11.58
C ARG A 191 -1.54 0.82 10.85
N THR A 192 -1.63 0.66 9.53
CA THR A 192 -0.66 -0.12 8.75
C THR A 192 0.70 0.57 8.73
N VAL A 193 0.75 1.91 8.70
CA VAL A 193 1.98 2.71 8.84
C VAL A 193 2.57 2.60 10.24
N ASN A 194 1.75 2.67 11.29
CA ASN A 194 2.19 2.56 12.68
C ASN A 194 2.26 1.12 13.19
N ALA A 195 2.34 0.14 12.30
CA ALA A 195 2.53 -1.25 12.68
C ALA A 195 3.85 -1.41 13.45
N PRO A 196 3.88 -2.12 14.60
CA PRO A 196 5.07 -2.32 15.42
C PRO A 196 6.33 -2.79 14.68
N ARG A 197 6.15 -3.54 13.58
CA ARG A 197 7.25 -3.96 12.68
C ARG A 197 8.07 -2.80 12.09
N HIS A 198 7.52 -1.59 12.01
CA HIS A 198 8.23 -0.42 11.47
C HIS A 198 9.04 0.34 12.53
N ARG A 199 8.94 -0.07 13.81
CA ARG A 199 9.70 0.50 14.95
C ARG A 199 9.70 2.05 15.01
N LEU A 200 8.53 2.66 14.78
CA LEU A 200 8.33 4.10 14.94
C LEU A 200 8.42 4.51 16.42
N ARG A 201 8.96 5.70 16.69
CA ARG A 201 9.23 6.21 18.04
C ARG A 201 8.10 7.08 18.56
N LYS A 202 7.47 7.88 17.71
CA LYS A 202 6.40 8.82 18.11
C LYS A 202 5.08 8.09 18.35
N PRO A 203 4.26 8.58 19.30
CA PRO A 203 2.95 8.00 19.55
C PRO A 203 1.99 8.29 18.39
N VAL A 204 1.03 7.38 18.19
CA VAL A 204 0.03 7.47 17.11
C VAL A 204 -1.05 8.49 17.45
N ALA A 205 -1.47 9.29 16.46
CA ALA A 205 -2.34 10.45 16.65
C ALA A 205 -3.64 10.42 15.79
N TYR A 206 -4.39 9.31 15.86
CA TYR A 206 -5.59 9.07 15.03
C TYR A 206 -6.61 10.23 14.98
N HIS A 207 -6.90 10.85 16.12
CA HIS A 207 -7.88 11.94 16.18
C HIS A 207 -7.39 13.22 15.52
N GLN A 208 -6.09 13.51 15.61
CA GLN A 208 -5.49 14.67 14.99
C GLN A 208 -5.44 14.50 13.46
N ASP A 209 -5.12 13.29 12.99
CA ASP A 209 -5.11 12.97 11.56
C ASP A 209 -6.50 13.09 10.94
N LEU A 210 -7.55 12.62 11.63
CA LEU A 210 -8.95 12.78 11.21
C LEU A 210 -9.39 14.26 11.21
N GLY A 211 -9.00 15.03 12.23
CA GLY A 211 -9.30 16.47 12.29
C GLY A 211 -8.64 17.24 11.14
N ALA A 212 -7.37 16.95 10.84
CA ALA A 212 -6.66 17.56 9.72
C ALA A 212 -7.31 17.18 8.38
N LEU A 213 -7.69 15.91 8.20
CA LEU A 213 -8.42 15.47 7.00
C LEU A 213 -9.75 16.20 6.82
N ALA A 214 -10.50 16.42 7.90
CA ALA A 214 -11.77 17.16 7.86
C ALA A 214 -11.58 18.61 7.40
N VAL A 215 -10.56 19.30 7.92
CA VAL A 215 -10.22 20.68 7.54
C VAL A 215 -9.80 20.76 6.06
N ILE A 216 -8.94 19.84 5.61
CA ILE A 216 -8.50 19.79 4.21
C ILE A 216 -9.69 19.50 3.28
N THR A 217 -10.53 18.53 3.65
CA THR A 217 -11.73 18.17 2.87
C THR A 217 -12.71 19.34 2.78
N LEU A 218 -12.91 20.09 3.87
CA LEU A 218 -13.74 21.29 3.86
C LEU A 218 -13.19 22.34 2.89
N GLY A 219 -11.89 22.65 2.95
CA GLY A 219 -11.24 23.59 2.03
C GLY A 219 -11.36 23.16 0.56
N LEU A 220 -11.08 21.89 0.27
CA LEU A 220 -11.23 21.34 -1.09
C LEU A 220 -12.68 21.39 -1.58
N SER A 221 -13.66 21.14 -0.70
CA SER A 221 -15.09 21.22 -1.02
C SER A 221 -15.53 22.64 -1.38
N LEU A 222 -15.07 23.64 -0.63
CA LEU A 222 -15.35 25.05 -0.92
C LEU A 222 -14.74 25.51 -2.25
N CYS A 223 -13.55 25.00 -2.57
CA CYS A 223 -12.88 25.26 -3.84
C CYS A 223 -13.37 24.36 -5.01
N GLY A 224 -14.22 23.37 -4.74
CA GLY A 224 -14.67 22.36 -5.72
C GLY A 224 -13.55 21.48 -6.28
N LEU A 225 -12.45 21.32 -5.52
CA LEU A 225 -11.30 20.49 -5.88
C LEU A 225 -11.56 19.03 -5.46
N PRO A 226 -10.95 18.04 -6.14
CA PRO A 226 -11.10 16.64 -5.77
C PRO A 226 -10.60 16.41 -4.35
N TRP A 227 -11.37 15.63 -3.58
CA TRP A 227 -11.00 15.30 -2.21
C TRP A 227 -9.79 14.36 -2.16
N MET A 228 -9.03 14.46 -1.08
CA MET A 228 -7.83 13.66 -0.84
C MET A 228 -8.09 12.67 0.28
N CYS A 229 -7.69 11.41 0.08
CA CYS A 229 -7.68 10.38 1.12
C CYS A 229 -6.24 9.97 1.46
N ALA A 230 -6.07 9.24 2.57
CA ALA A 230 -4.76 8.74 2.97
C ALA A 230 -4.28 7.64 2.00
N ALA A 231 -3.07 7.80 1.45
CA ALA A 231 -2.53 6.91 0.43
C ALA A 231 -1.67 5.79 1.04
N THR A 232 -2.29 4.67 1.46
CA THR A 232 -1.61 3.55 2.18
C THR A 232 -0.32 3.09 1.52
N VAL A 233 -0.34 2.80 0.22
CA VAL A 233 0.82 2.25 -0.51
C VAL A 233 1.97 3.26 -0.55
N GLN A 234 1.67 4.54 -0.80
CA GLN A 234 2.66 5.60 -0.86
C GLN A 234 3.22 5.88 0.54
N SER A 235 2.39 5.92 1.58
CA SER A 235 2.83 6.08 2.96
C SER A 235 3.75 4.93 3.40
N LEU A 236 3.44 3.69 3.03
CA LEU A 236 4.31 2.54 3.32
C LEU A 236 5.63 2.59 2.55
N ALA A 237 5.60 3.01 1.28
CA ALA A 237 6.82 3.24 0.51
C ALA A 237 7.69 4.34 1.16
N HIS A 238 7.07 5.42 1.64
CA HIS A 238 7.77 6.50 2.31
C HIS A 238 8.42 6.03 3.63
N VAL A 239 7.69 5.30 4.47
CA VAL A 239 8.23 4.71 5.71
C VAL A 239 9.43 3.81 5.40
N ARG A 240 9.33 2.97 4.36
CA ARG A 240 10.44 2.10 3.93
C ARG A 240 11.66 2.87 3.43
N SER A 241 11.47 4.00 2.74
CA SER A 241 12.62 4.86 2.34
C SER A 241 13.29 5.56 3.52
N MET A 242 12.58 5.73 4.64
CA MET A 242 13.11 6.33 5.87
C MET A 242 13.63 5.29 6.87
N ALA A 243 13.52 4.00 6.54
CA ALA A 243 13.92 2.89 7.38
C ALA A 243 15.40 2.53 7.15
N GLU A 244 16.12 2.37 8.24
CA GLU A 244 17.42 1.72 8.32
C GLU A 244 17.17 0.24 8.60
N PHE A 245 17.75 -0.65 7.78
CA PHE A 245 17.62 -2.10 7.91
C PHE A 245 18.75 -2.66 8.77
N GLU A 246 18.52 -3.79 9.46
CA GLU A 246 19.55 -4.43 10.28
C GLU A 246 20.72 -4.96 9.43
N GLU A 247 21.96 -4.78 9.92
CA GLU A 247 23.17 -5.30 9.29
C GLU A 247 23.14 -6.84 9.31
N GLY A 248 22.98 -7.47 8.15
CA GLY A 248 22.75 -8.91 8.04
C GLY A 248 21.89 -9.35 6.84
N GLY A 249 21.39 -8.40 6.04
CA GLY A 249 20.67 -8.69 4.79
C GLY A 249 19.19 -9.07 4.98
N GLY A 250 18.64 -8.90 6.18
CA GLY A 250 17.21 -9.09 6.44
C GLY A 250 16.37 -7.86 6.07
N GLU A 251 15.09 -8.07 5.71
CA GLU A 251 14.10 -6.99 5.53
C GLU A 251 13.61 -6.41 6.88
N VAL A 252 14.25 -6.73 8.00
CA VAL A 252 13.87 -6.26 9.33
C VAL A 252 14.35 -4.83 9.53
N ILE A 253 13.41 -3.95 9.83
CA ILE A 253 13.68 -2.52 10.06
C ILE A 253 14.30 -2.35 11.45
N ALA A 254 15.54 -1.87 11.50
CA ALA A 254 16.24 -1.55 12.74
C ALA A 254 15.67 -0.29 13.39
N ARG A 255 15.54 0.77 12.58
CA ARG A 255 15.11 2.10 13.01
C ARG A 255 14.47 2.84 11.84
N CYS A 256 13.48 3.70 12.11
CA CYS A 256 12.91 4.60 11.11
C CYS A 256 13.17 6.06 11.49
N ARG A 257 13.57 6.87 10.50
CA ARG A 257 13.81 8.31 10.66
C ARG A 257 12.50 9.09 10.47
N GLU A 258 11.98 9.66 11.54
CA GLU A 258 10.72 10.41 11.53
C GLU A 258 10.95 11.91 11.29
N THR A 259 10.74 12.39 10.06
CA THR A 259 10.91 13.79 9.69
C THR A 259 9.63 14.42 9.17
N ARG A 260 9.47 15.74 9.35
CA ARG A 260 8.35 16.51 8.76
C ARG A 260 8.71 17.10 7.40
N LEU A 261 10.00 17.29 7.15
CA LEU A 261 10.50 17.97 5.95
C LEU A 261 10.31 17.13 4.70
N THR A 262 10.48 15.80 4.78
CA THR A 262 10.35 14.92 3.60
C THR A 262 8.94 14.93 3.04
N GLY A 263 7.91 14.88 3.90
CA GLY A 263 6.51 14.99 3.46
C GLY A 263 6.22 16.33 2.80
N LEU A 264 6.68 17.43 3.41
CA LEU A 264 6.54 18.77 2.83
C LEU A 264 7.28 18.88 1.48
N ALA A 265 8.48 18.32 1.36
CA ALA A 265 9.26 18.31 0.14
C ALA A 265 8.59 17.48 -0.97
N VAL A 266 7.99 16.34 -0.65
CA VAL A 266 7.22 15.53 -1.61
C VAL A 266 6.01 16.31 -2.12
N HIS A 267 5.23 16.94 -1.25
CA HIS A 267 4.09 17.77 -1.68
C HIS A 267 4.51 19.03 -2.44
N GLY A 268 5.62 19.66 -2.04
CA GLY A 268 6.24 20.75 -2.79
C GLY A 268 6.71 20.31 -4.18
N GLY A 269 7.27 19.11 -4.30
CA GLY A 269 7.65 18.49 -5.58
C GLY A 269 6.43 18.17 -6.46
N ILE A 270 5.33 17.70 -5.87
CA ILE A 270 4.05 17.52 -6.60
C ILE A 270 3.55 18.87 -7.13
N ALA A 271 3.61 19.94 -6.33
CA ALA A 271 3.26 21.28 -6.80
C ALA A 271 4.21 21.77 -7.91
N ALA A 272 5.52 21.56 -7.75
CA ALA A 272 6.53 21.91 -8.74
C ALA A 272 6.40 21.10 -10.05
N SER A 273 5.82 19.90 -10.00
CA SER A 273 5.57 19.08 -11.19
C SER A 273 4.64 19.76 -12.21
N LEU A 274 3.86 20.76 -11.78
CA LEU A 274 3.08 21.62 -12.66
C LEU A 274 3.97 22.39 -13.67
N LEU A 275 5.20 22.73 -13.29
CA LEU A 275 6.18 23.37 -14.17
C LEU A 275 6.76 22.38 -15.20
N LEU A 276 6.72 21.09 -14.87
CA LEU A 276 7.24 20.00 -15.69
C LEU A 276 6.15 19.31 -16.53
N LEU A 277 4.93 19.87 -16.58
CA LEU A 277 3.82 19.31 -17.37
C LEU A 277 4.18 19.03 -18.83
N PRO A 278 4.93 19.89 -19.56
CA PRO A 278 5.33 19.60 -20.94
C PRO A 278 6.20 18.34 -21.06
N VAL A 279 7.05 18.08 -20.06
CA VAL A 279 7.90 16.88 -20.02
C VAL A 279 7.07 15.65 -19.65
N ILE A 280 6.16 15.79 -18.68
CA ILE A 280 5.26 14.71 -18.24
C ILE A 280 4.30 14.28 -19.35
N ALA A 281 3.85 15.22 -20.19
CA ALA A 281 3.01 14.95 -21.35
C ALA A 281 3.69 14.04 -22.39
N GLN A 282 5.03 13.97 -22.39
CA GLN A 282 5.79 13.09 -23.28
C GLN A 282 5.88 11.65 -22.74
N ILE A 283 5.34 11.32 -21.57
CA ILE A 283 5.41 9.94 -21.08
C ILE A 283 4.44 9.06 -21.89
N PRO A 284 4.91 7.98 -22.54
CA PRO A 284 4.03 7.08 -23.29
C PRO A 284 3.10 6.29 -22.34
N MET A 285 1.83 6.18 -22.69
CA MET A 285 0.84 5.39 -21.94
C MET A 285 1.28 3.92 -21.69
N PRO A 286 1.96 3.22 -22.62
CA PRO A 286 2.44 1.86 -22.34
C PRO A 286 3.50 1.79 -21.23
N VAL A 287 4.33 2.83 -21.05
CA VAL A 287 5.27 2.91 -19.91
C VAL A 287 4.47 2.95 -18.61
N ILE A 288 3.38 3.70 -18.55
CA ILE A 288 2.49 3.77 -17.39
C ILE A 288 1.85 2.40 -17.09
N SER A 289 1.43 1.66 -18.12
CA SER A 289 0.97 0.27 -17.94
C SER A 289 2.07 -0.63 -17.36
N GLY A 290 3.32 -0.44 -17.77
CA GLY A 290 4.49 -1.07 -17.15
C GLY A 290 4.67 -0.69 -15.67
N ILE A 291 4.47 0.59 -15.32
CA ILE A 291 4.50 1.09 -13.93
C ILE A 291 3.45 0.37 -13.08
N PHE A 292 2.23 0.23 -13.59
CA PHE A 292 1.15 -0.47 -12.90
C PHE A 292 1.45 -1.96 -12.69
N LEU A 293 2.03 -2.66 -13.68
CA LEU A 293 2.49 -4.04 -13.49
C LEU A 293 3.56 -4.17 -12.40
N PHE A 294 4.53 -3.25 -12.41
CA PHE A 294 5.60 -3.20 -11.39
C PHE A 294 5.05 -2.93 -9.99
N LEU A 295 4.17 -1.93 -9.85
CA LEU A 295 3.55 -1.57 -8.59
C LEU A 295 2.66 -2.69 -8.05
N GLY A 296 1.83 -3.28 -8.92
CA GLY A 296 1.00 -4.44 -8.60
C GLY A 296 1.83 -5.58 -8.01
N ARG A 297 2.92 -5.99 -8.67
CA ARG A 297 3.84 -7.02 -8.16
C ARG A 297 4.46 -6.66 -6.81
N ARG A 298 4.90 -5.42 -6.61
CA ARG A 298 5.50 -4.99 -5.33
C ARG A 298 4.52 -5.10 -4.17
N ILE A 299 3.26 -4.72 -4.39
CA ILE A 299 2.20 -4.88 -3.38
C ILE A 299 1.93 -6.37 -3.13
N MET A 300 1.91 -7.21 -4.18
CA MET A 300 1.71 -8.65 -4.03
C MET A 300 2.80 -9.35 -3.21
N THR A 301 4.06 -8.93 -3.35
CA THR A 301 5.21 -9.61 -2.75
C THR A 301 5.23 -9.47 -1.22
N GLY A 302 4.72 -8.37 -0.68
CA GLY A 302 4.64 -8.12 0.76
C GLY A 302 3.30 -8.53 1.40
N ASN A 303 2.42 -9.20 0.66
CA ASN A 303 1.07 -9.51 1.12
C ASN A 303 1.00 -10.89 1.79
N GLY A 304 0.56 -10.94 3.05
CA GLY A 304 0.45 -12.18 3.81
C GLY A 304 -0.52 -13.19 3.19
N PHE A 305 -1.62 -12.72 2.57
CA PHE A 305 -2.58 -13.59 1.89
C PHE A 305 -1.97 -14.31 0.69
N LEU A 306 -1.27 -13.58 -0.18
CA LEU A 306 -0.63 -14.17 -1.36
C LEU A 306 0.58 -15.04 -0.99
N GLY A 307 1.29 -14.67 0.08
CA GLY A 307 2.31 -15.52 0.70
C GLY A 307 1.71 -16.85 1.16
N ARG A 308 0.62 -16.81 1.94
CA ARG A 308 -0.11 -18.01 2.41
C ARG A 308 -0.61 -18.87 1.25
N LEU A 309 -1.14 -18.26 0.18
CA LEU A 309 -1.61 -19.01 -1.00
C LEU A 309 -0.50 -19.88 -1.59
N LYS A 310 0.76 -19.41 -1.60
CA LYS A 310 1.92 -20.22 -2.01
C LYS A 310 2.35 -21.20 -0.92
N SER A 311 2.42 -20.75 0.34
CA SER A 311 2.89 -21.55 1.47
C SER A 311 1.99 -22.74 1.81
N VAL A 312 0.70 -22.69 1.46
CA VAL A 312 -0.22 -23.84 1.62
C VAL A 312 0.21 -25.03 0.76
N TRP A 313 0.78 -24.77 -0.42
CA TRP A 313 1.34 -25.79 -1.32
C TRP A 313 2.80 -26.13 -1.02
N ALA A 314 3.45 -25.39 -0.12
CA ALA A 314 4.85 -25.63 0.24
C ALA A 314 5.00 -26.82 1.20
N GLU A 315 6.14 -27.51 1.10
CA GLU A 315 6.50 -28.62 1.96
C GLU A 315 6.74 -28.14 3.41
N LYS A 316 6.12 -28.81 4.39
CA LYS A 316 6.19 -28.44 5.83
C LYS A 316 7.63 -28.34 6.34
N ALA A 317 8.51 -29.22 5.90
CA ALA A 317 9.91 -29.27 6.32
C ALA A 317 10.74 -28.05 5.86
N LYS A 318 10.30 -27.35 4.80
CA LYS A 318 10.99 -26.19 4.23
C LYS A 318 10.44 -24.85 4.74
N LEU A 319 9.38 -24.88 5.54
CA LEU A 319 8.79 -23.70 6.15
C LEU A 319 9.54 -23.36 7.46
N PRO A 320 9.89 -22.08 7.69
CA PRO A 320 10.44 -21.62 8.96
C PRO A 320 9.60 -22.08 10.16
N GLU A 321 10.24 -22.32 11.30
CA GLU A 321 9.57 -22.90 12.47
C GLU A 321 8.48 -21.99 13.06
N ASP A 322 8.64 -20.68 12.89
CA ASP A 322 7.72 -19.60 13.29
C ASP A 322 6.62 -19.30 12.25
N HIS A 323 6.59 -20.01 11.12
CA HIS A 323 5.66 -19.67 10.03
C HIS A 323 4.20 -19.96 10.44
N PRO A 324 3.26 -19.02 10.21
CA PRO A 324 1.87 -19.11 10.72
C PRO A 324 1.10 -20.34 10.21
N VAL A 325 1.44 -20.84 9.01
CA VAL A 325 0.86 -22.07 8.43
C VAL A 325 1.33 -23.34 9.16
N ARG A 326 2.52 -23.33 9.77
CA ARG A 326 3.03 -24.45 10.58
C ARG A 326 2.40 -24.44 11.98
N ALA A 327 2.19 -23.27 12.56
CA ALA A 327 1.53 -23.08 13.86
C ALA A 327 0.02 -23.38 13.84
N ALA A 328 -0.74 -22.84 12.88
CA ALA A 328 -2.20 -23.06 12.80
C ALA A 328 -2.60 -24.37 12.10
N GLY A 329 -1.66 -25.04 11.44
CA GLY A 329 -1.94 -26.20 10.61
C GLY A 329 -2.48 -25.85 9.21
N ARG A 330 -2.22 -26.74 8.25
CA ARG A 330 -2.55 -26.53 6.82
C ARG A 330 -4.05 -26.39 6.55
N GLY A 331 -4.88 -27.16 7.25
CA GLY A 331 -6.34 -27.14 7.07
C GLY A 331 -6.96 -25.80 7.51
N ALA A 332 -6.56 -25.27 8.66
CA ALA A 332 -6.99 -23.95 9.12
C ALA A 332 -6.48 -22.84 8.20
N ALA A 333 -5.20 -22.90 7.80
CA ALA A 333 -4.63 -21.95 6.85
C ALA A 333 -5.37 -21.93 5.49
N LEU A 334 -5.75 -23.10 4.97
CA LEU A 334 -6.53 -23.20 3.72
C LEU A 334 -7.92 -22.60 3.89
N ARG A 335 -8.65 -22.95 4.96
CA ARG A 335 -9.98 -22.37 5.25
C ARG A 335 -9.91 -20.85 5.38
N TYR A 336 -8.92 -20.33 6.11
CA TYR A 336 -8.73 -18.89 6.30
C TYR A 336 -8.42 -18.18 4.99
N THR A 337 -7.53 -18.75 4.18
CA THR A 337 -7.18 -18.23 2.85
C THR A 337 -8.37 -18.30 1.90
N ALA A 338 -9.22 -19.34 1.99
CA ALA A 338 -10.44 -19.45 1.19
C ALA A 338 -11.46 -18.34 1.55
N VAL A 339 -11.63 -18.03 2.84
CA VAL A 339 -12.47 -16.91 3.29
C VAL A 339 -11.93 -15.57 2.75
N GLN A 340 -10.61 -15.36 2.80
CA GLN A 340 -9.97 -14.17 2.22
C GLN A 340 -10.18 -14.07 0.70
N ALA A 341 -10.05 -15.20 -0.02
CA ALA A 341 -10.28 -15.26 -1.46
C ALA A 341 -11.75 -14.98 -1.82
N ALA A 342 -12.70 -15.52 -1.06
CA ALA A 342 -14.12 -15.25 -1.24
C ALA A 342 -14.45 -13.76 -1.01
N CYS A 343 -13.88 -13.16 0.05
CA CYS A 343 -14.00 -11.72 0.28
C CYS A 343 -13.43 -10.93 -0.91
N LEU A 344 -12.21 -11.23 -1.34
CA LEU A 344 -11.57 -10.57 -2.48
C LEU A 344 -12.41 -10.70 -3.76
N GLY A 345 -12.97 -11.87 -4.04
CA GLY A 345 -13.85 -12.10 -5.19
C GLY A 345 -15.14 -11.28 -5.13
N GLY A 346 -15.76 -11.20 -3.93
CA GLY A 346 -16.93 -10.34 -3.70
C GLY A 346 -16.61 -8.86 -3.91
N LEU A 347 -15.48 -8.38 -3.37
CA LEU A 347 -14.99 -7.01 -3.60
C LEU A 347 -14.77 -6.72 -5.08
N TRP A 348 -14.18 -7.68 -5.79
CA TRP A 348 -13.90 -7.56 -7.22
C TRP A 348 -15.18 -7.47 -8.04
N ALA A 349 -16.17 -8.31 -7.74
CA ALA A 349 -17.47 -8.29 -8.41
C ALA A 349 -18.21 -6.95 -8.19
N LEU A 350 -18.21 -6.44 -6.95
CA LEU A 350 -18.80 -5.13 -6.63
C LEU A 350 -18.08 -3.98 -7.33
N LYS A 351 -16.75 -4.07 -7.47
CA LYS A 351 -15.95 -3.07 -8.19
C LYS A 351 -16.23 -3.05 -9.68
N MET A 352 -16.51 -4.21 -10.30
CA MET A 352 -16.74 -4.29 -11.74
C MET A 352 -18.07 -3.67 -12.18
N ASN A 353 -19.01 -3.49 -11.25
CA ASN A 353 -20.29 -2.88 -11.55
C ASN A 353 -20.26 -1.35 -11.25
N PRO A 354 -20.47 -0.49 -12.27
CA PRO A 354 -20.46 0.97 -12.10
C PRO A 354 -21.50 1.49 -11.10
N ALA A 355 -22.66 0.83 -11.01
CA ALA A 355 -23.74 1.23 -10.12
C ALA A 355 -23.39 1.01 -8.63
N THR A 356 -22.53 0.03 -8.34
CA THR A 356 -22.10 -0.31 -6.98
C THR A 356 -20.80 0.38 -6.57
N ALA A 357 -20.13 1.08 -7.48
CA ALA A 357 -18.90 1.80 -7.20
C ALA A 357 -19.08 2.83 -6.07
N LEU A 358 -20.27 3.44 -5.94
CA LEU A 358 -20.60 4.35 -4.84
C LEU A 358 -20.54 3.67 -3.46
N TYR A 359 -20.85 2.37 -3.39
CA TYR A 359 -20.85 1.61 -2.15
C TYR A 359 -19.50 1.03 -1.77
N PHE A 360 -18.50 1.08 -2.67
CA PHE A 360 -17.15 0.59 -2.42
C PHE A 360 -16.60 0.91 -1.01
N PRO A 361 -16.82 2.11 -0.44
CA PRO A 361 -16.44 2.42 0.94
C PRO A 361 -17.09 1.58 2.03
N SER A 362 -18.38 1.30 1.89
CA SER A 362 -19.15 0.52 2.84
C SER A 362 -18.65 -0.94 2.88
N VAL A 363 -18.06 -1.40 1.77
CA VAL A 363 -17.57 -2.77 1.63
C VAL A 363 -16.32 -3.03 2.48
N ILE A 364 -15.46 -2.03 2.69
CA ILE A 364 -14.34 -2.15 3.65
C ILE A 364 -14.86 -2.33 5.08
N GLY A 365 -15.95 -1.62 5.43
CA GLY A 365 -16.66 -1.82 6.69
C GLY A 365 -17.23 -3.24 6.83
N VAL A 366 -17.76 -3.80 5.74
CA VAL A 366 -18.24 -5.20 5.71
C VAL A 366 -17.11 -6.19 5.95
N LEU A 367 -15.92 -6.00 5.37
CA LEU A 367 -14.75 -6.85 5.66
C LEU A 367 -14.40 -6.85 7.15
N MET A 368 -14.51 -5.68 7.80
CA MET A 368 -14.31 -5.56 9.23
C MET A 368 -15.41 -6.32 10.00
N GLY A 369 -16.68 -6.19 9.59
CA GLY A 369 -17.79 -6.97 10.14
C GLY A 369 -17.58 -8.48 10.04
N ILE A 370 -17.17 -8.98 8.86
CA ILE A 370 -16.85 -10.40 8.63
C ILE A 370 -15.76 -10.87 9.61
N ARG A 371 -14.71 -10.07 9.83
CA ARG A 371 -13.65 -10.41 10.78
C ARG A 371 -14.14 -10.49 12.23
N ILE A 372 -15.08 -9.64 12.64
CA ILE A 372 -15.57 -9.63 14.03
C ILE A 372 -16.61 -10.74 14.24
N TRP A 373 -17.49 -10.98 13.27
CA TRP A 373 -18.68 -11.80 13.48
C TRP A 373 -18.52 -13.20 12.91
N ILE A 374 -17.80 -13.39 11.80
CA ILE A 374 -17.73 -14.68 11.11
C ILE A 374 -16.45 -15.44 11.49
N LEU A 375 -15.30 -14.77 11.53
CA LEU A 375 -14.01 -15.43 11.82
C LEU A 375 -13.94 -16.11 13.20
N PRO A 376 -14.42 -15.51 14.31
CA PRO A 376 -14.37 -16.15 15.62
C PRO A 376 -15.26 -17.40 15.76
N HIS A 377 -16.26 -17.55 14.88
CA HIS A 377 -17.11 -18.75 14.87
C HIS A 377 -16.53 -19.90 14.04
N LEU A 378 -15.57 -19.62 13.14
CA LEU A 378 -14.98 -20.59 12.21
C LEU A 378 -13.63 -21.16 12.66
N PHE A 379 -12.92 -20.45 13.54
CA PHE A 379 -11.55 -20.75 13.96
C PHE A 379 -11.41 -20.69 15.48
N SER A 380 -10.51 -21.50 16.04
CA SER A 380 -10.17 -21.39 17.46
C SER A 380 -9.35 -20.13 17.74
N GLU A 381 -9.30 -19.68 19.00
CA GLU A 381 -8.52 -18.48 19.37
C GLU A 381 -7.02 -18.64 19.07
N GLU A 382 -6.47 -19.85 19.22
CA GLU A 382 -5.07 -20.14 18.91
C GLU A 382 -4.78 -20.10 17.40
N GLU A 383 -5.66 -20.69 16.58
CA GLU A 383 -5.58 -20.63 15.12
C GLU A 383 -5.69 -19.17 14.62
N LEU A 384 -6.62 -18.41 15.19
CA LEU A 384 -6.83 -17.01 14.84
C LEU A 384 -5.63 -16.15 15.27
N LYS A 385 -5.06 -16.38 16.46
CA LYS A 385 -3.87 -15.65 16.93
C LYS A 385 -2.64 -15.91 16.07
N ALA A 386 -2.50 -17.14 15.56
CA ALA A 386 -1.43 -17.52 14.63
C ALA A 386 -1.61 -16.93 13.22
N LEU A 387 -2.86 -16.84 12.71
CA LEU A 387 -3.14 -16.42 11.32
C LEU A 387 -3.47 -14.93 11.16
N ASP A 388 -4.12 -14.33 12.16
CA ASP A 388 -4.51 -12.92 12.26
C ASP A 388 -3.80 -12.32 13.48
N SER A 389 -2.48 -12.18 13.38
CA SER A 389 -1.71 -11.56 14.46
C SER A 389 -2.24 -10.14 14.72
N SER A 390 -3.03 -9.97 15.78
CA SER A 390 -3.37 -8.64 16.26
C SER A 390 -2.07 -8.06 16.80
N VAL A 391 -1.49 -7.07 16.11
CA VAL A 391 -0.15 -6.56 16.40
C VAL A 391 -0.13 -5.68 17.67
N GLY A 392 -0.47 -6.29 18.80
CA GLY A 392 -0.61 -5.66 20.12
C GLY A 392 -0.03 -6.46 21.29
N GLU A 393 0.49 -7.68 21.07
CA GLU A 393 1.13 -8.51 22.10
C GLU A 393 2.58 -8.88 21.76
N GLY A 394 3.35 -7.90 21.27
CA GLY A 394 4.81 -7.95 21.19
C GLY A 394 5.42 -6.79 21.95
#